data_AF-A0A7V4EMS4-F1
#
_entry.id   AF-A0A7V4EMS4-F1
#
_cell.length_a   1.000
_cell.length_b   1.000
_cell.length_c   1.000
_cell.angle_alpha   90.00
_cell.angle_beta   90.00
_cell.angle_gamma   90.00
#
_symmetry.space_group_name_H-M   'P 1'
#
loop_
_entity.id
_entity.type
_entity.pdbx_description
1 polymer ?
#
loop_
_entity_poly.entity_id
_entity_poly.type
_entity_poly.pdbx_seq_one_letter_code
_entity_poly.pdbx_strand_id
1 'polypeptide(L)'
;QITPQGFWNYWPWERWKDGVVFPIGSRSGQKLPFPEDPRMLHISLEPSGIFPVTLLESLMTSFDGVIRLFPAYDRDAGFRLAAKGGFWVTARRSQGRVDLFQIESYAGKECVVSDPWLSGETAVVRLDTRGRVPVIRERDRLRFPTQKGAVYVLSPGGRLPLTIPRSPAHLPDFQNSARRVRYGYLHGYKLLDSRCREPRFAFGHGLGYTSFEFANLQLDKKEYRPDEPIGFSLDAVNTGARAGDAVPQIYIGYRGSKVERPLRELKAFARVTLQPGETRTLRFTLDPLDLAYYNTDQKRWHIEEIVYQVFAGASSREADLPLRDKFRIMGE
;
A
#
# COMPACT_ATOMS: atom_id res chain seq x y z
N GLN A 1 39.00 28.34 14.16
CA GLN A 1 37.85 29.06 14.73
C GLN A 1 36.61 28.64 13.95
N ILE A 2 35.78 27.78 14.53
CA ILE A 2 34.53 27.32 13.94
C ILE A 2 33.43 27.84 14.86
N THR A 3 32.63 28.77 14.36
CA THR A 3 31.47 29.32 15.06
C THR A 3 30.30 28.35 14.91
N PRO A 4 29.62 27.94 16.00
CA PRO A 4 28.42 27.13 15.90
C PRO A 4 27.28 27.98 15.32
N GLN A 5 26.78 27.63 14.13
CA GLN A 5 25.57 28.25 13.57
C GLN A 5 24.34 27.68 14.29
N GLY A 6 24.02 28.31 15.42
CA GLY A 6 22.75 28.14 16.10
C GLY A 6 21.58 28.73 15.31
N PHE A 7 20.44 28.11 15.53
CA PHE A 7 19.06 28.27 15.04
C PHE A 7 18.46 29.69 14.83
N TRP A 8 19.22 30.78 14.91
CA TRP A 8 18.68 32.15 15.05
C TRP A 8 18.64 32.98 13.75
N ASN A 9 19.17 32.48 12.64
CA ASN A 9 19.28 33.25 11.39
C ASN A 9 18.25 32.90 10.32
N TYR A 10 17.24 32.09 10.64
CA TYR A 10 16.17 31.76 9.71
C TYR A 10 14.94 32.60 10.04
N TRP A 11 14.68 33.62 9.21
CA TRP A 11 13.46 34.46 9.11
C TRP A 11 13.45 35.81 9.86
N PRO A 12 13.04 36.92 9.19
CA PRO A 12 12.93 38.23 9.81
C PRO A 12 11.82 38.28 10.87
N TRP A 13 12.14 38.95 11.97
CA TRP A 13 11.46 39.03 13.26
C TRP A 13 10.02 39.61 13.24
N GLU A 14 9.55 40.15 12.13
CA GLU A 14 8.35 41.00 12.09
C GLU A 14 6.99 40.28 11.94
N ARG A 15 6.92 38.94 11.85
CA ARG A 15 5.65 38.23 11.53
C ARG A 15 5.10 37.26 12.58
N TRP A 16 5.57 37.31 13.82
CA TRP A 16 5.11 36.42 14.90
C TRP A 16 3.93 36.99 15.72
N LYS A 17 2.96 37.67 15.08
CA LYS A 17 1.90 38.38 15.81
C LYS A 17 0.65 37.57 16.19
N ASP A 18 0.45 36.36 15.68
CA ASP A 18 -0.76 35.57 16.01
C ASP A 18 -0.42 34.24 16.71
N GLY A 19 0.37 34.34 17.78
CA GLY A 19 0.96 33.22 18.50
C GLY A 19 -0.03 32.13 18.91
N VAL A 20 0.13 30.93 18.31
CA VAL A 20 -0.24 29.65 18.92
C VAL A 20 0.66 28.53 18.38
N VAL A 21 1.49 27.94 19.25
CA VAL A 21 2.13 26.63 19.03
C VAL A 21 1.62 25.72 20.14
N PHE A 22 0.98 24.59 19.79
CA PHE A 22 0.60 23.58 20.77
C PHE A 22 1.71 22.52 20.87
N PRO A 23 2.33 22.31 22.04
CA PRO A 23 3.25 21.20 22.23
C PRO A 23 2.45 19.89 22.37
N ILE A 24 2.92 18.84 21.69
CA ILE A 24 2.42 17.48 21.89
C ILE A 24 2.85 17.03 23.28
N GLY A 25 1.88 16.76 24.15
CA GLY A 25 2.10 16.15 25.48
C GLY A 25 1.81 17.01 26.72
N SER A 26 1.20 18.19 26.61
CA SER A 26 0.67 18.87 27.80
C SER A 26 -0.78 18.44 28.08
N ARG A 27 -1.12 18.13 29.34
CA ARG A 27 -2.51 18.21 29.78
C ARG A 27 -2.98 19.64 29.53
N SER A 28 -4.18 19.79 28.98
CA SER A 28 -4.80 21.06 28.59
C SER A 28 -4.48 22.23 29.54
N GLY A 29 -3.96 23.33 29.01
CA GLY A 29 -4.15 24.66 29.59
C GLY A 29 -2.96 25.36 30.27
N GLN A 30 -1.74 24.82 30.26
CA GLN A 30 -0.60 25.58 30.80
C GLN A 30 0.09 26.44 29.72
N LYS A 31 0.04 27.77 29.90
CA LYS A 31 0.94 28.73 29.25
C LYS A 31 2.26 28.76 30.02
N LEU A 32 3.36 28.36 29.41
CA LEU A 32 4.68 28.59 29.98
C LEU A 32 5.11 30.04 29.70
N PRO A 33 5.64 30.77 30.70
CA PRO A 33 6.16 32.11 30.48
C PRO A 33 7.42 32.06 29.60
N PHE A 34 7.58 33.09 28.77
CA PHE A 34 8.79 33.31 27.96
C PHE A 34 9.99 33.53 28.90
N PRO A 35 11.13 32.85 28.73
CA PRO A 35 12.28 33.08 29.60
C PRO A 35 13.05 34.32 29.13
N GLU A 36 13.07 35.37 29.96
CA GLU A 36 13.84 36.61 29.72
C GLU A 36 15.29 36.55 30.26
N ASP A 37 15.74 35.44 30.87
CA ASP A 37 17.12 35.31 31.37
C ASP A 37 17.93 34.25 30.58
N PRO A 38 19.03 34.64 29.90
CA PRO A 38 19.93 33.73 29.18
C PRO A 38 20.67 32.70 30.04
N ARG A 39 20.56 32.75 31.38
CA ARG A 39 21.35 31.91 32.30
C ARG A 39 20.67 30.64 32.81
N MET A 40 19.41 30.37 32.43
CA MET A 40 18.79 29.07 32.73
C MET A 40 19.13 28.02 31.66
N LEU A 41 20.40 27.61 31.64
CA LEU A 41 20.88 26.40 30.97
C LEU A 41 21.35 25.41 32.03
N HIS A 42 20.42 24.62 32.55
CA HIS A 42 20.68 23.23 32.97
C HIS A 42 19.33 22.56 33.23
N ILE A 43 18.59 22.28 32.15
CA ILE A 43 17.55 21.25 32.21
C ILE A 43 18.29 19.92 32.16
N SER A 44 18.22 19.20 33.28
CA SER A 44 18.69 17.82 33.44
C SER A 44 18.30 16.96 32.22
N LEU A 45 19.32 16.54 31.48
CA LEU A 45 19.23 15.76 30.24
C LEU A 45 19.53 14.26 30.50
N GLU A 46 19.42 13.82 31.75
CA GLU A 46 19.78 12.46 32.20
C GLU A 46 18.61 11.81 32.95
N PRO A 47 17.40 11.83 32.38
CA PRO A 47 16.81 10.55 31.90
C PRO A 47 15.86 10.72 30.70
N SER A 48 15.80 11.92 30.10
CA SER A 48 14.87 12.31 29.03
C SER A 48 15.46 12.24 27.62
N GLY A 49 16.75 11.89 27.49
CA GLY A 49 17.58 12.11 26.29
C GLY A 49 17.12 11.50 24.97
N ILE A 50 16.29 10.45 24.95
CA ILE A 50 15.82 9.88 23.67
C ILE A 50 14.83 10.83 22.99
N PHE A 51 13.91 11.45 23.73
CA PHE A 51 12.82 12.23 23.13
C PHE A 51 13.31 13.53 22.44
N PRO A 52 14.14 14.38 23.07
CA PRO A 52 14.66 15.59 22.45
C PRO A 52 15.66 15.29 21.33
N VAL A 53 16.47 14.22 21.44
CA VAL A 53 17.41 13.81 20.39
C VAL A 53 16.66 13.24 19.19
N THR A 54 15.67 12.38 19.40
CA THR A 54 14.78 11.95 18.32
C THR A 54 13.98 13.12 17.76
N LEU A 55 13.54 14.09 18.57
CA LEU A 55 12.88 15.30 18.06
C LEU A 55 13.84 16.12 17.19
N LEU A 56 15.11 16.28 17.59
CA LEU A 56 16.17 16.93 16.80
C LEU A 56 16.48 16.16 15.50
N GLU A 57 16.53 14.83 15.53
CA GLU A 57 16.68 13.99 14.34
C GLU A 57 15.41 13.98 13.47
N SER A 58 14.23 14.13 14.08
CA SER A 58 12.95 14.34 13.38
C SER A 58 12.86 15.77 12.83
N LEU A 59 13.55 16.75 13.42
CA LEU A 59 13.70 18.10 12.87
C LEU A 59 14.71 18.14 11.71
N MET A 60 15.58 17.12 11.60
CA MET A 60 16.29 16.79 10.35
C MET A 60 15.41 16.06 9.31
N THR A 61 14.08 16.12 9.46
CA THR A 61 13.08 15.58 8.52
C THR A 61 13.40 15.92 7.08
N SER A 62 14.06 17.04 6.78
CA SER A 62 14.51 17.40 5.44
C SER A 62 16.02 17.58 5.31
N PHE A 63 16.81 16.52 5.48
CA PHE A 63 18.22 16.51 5.06
C PHE A 63 18.32 16.34 3.53
N ASP A 64 19.11 17.20 2.88
CA ASP A 64 19.31 17.20 1.41
C ASP A 64 18.00 17.37 0.60
N GLY A 65 17.02 18.10 1.15
CA GLY A 65 15.74 18.37 0.47
C GLY A 65 14.77 17.17 0.41
N VAL A 66 15.10 16.04 1.07
CA VAL A 66 14.26 14.85 1.13
C VAL A 66 13.54 14.77 2.48
N ILE A 67 12.21 14.77 2.45
CA ILE A 67 11.36 14.62 3.64
C ILE A 67 11.36 13.15 4.10
N ARG A 68 11.83 12.85 5.30
CA ARG A 68 11.88 11.51 5.91
C ARG A 68 10.90 11.42 7.08
N LEU A 69 10.30 10.25 7.26
CA LEU A 69 9.36 9.98 8.35
C LEU A 69 9.90 8.93 9.30
N PHE A 70 9.80 9.20 10.61
CA PHE A 70 10.21 8.30 11.70
C PHE A 70 11.55 7.58 11.45
N PRO A 71 12.64 8.30 11.10
CA PRO A 71 13.88 7.68 10.63
C PRO A 71 14.52 6.71 11.64
N ALA A 72 14.23 6.87 12.95
CA ALA A 72 14.76 6.03 14.02
C ALA A 72 13.79 5.88 15.22
N TYR A 73 12.47 6.00 15.01
CA TYR A 73 11.49 5.95 16.11
C TYR A 73 10.66 4.66 16.07
N ASP A 74 10.71 3.90 17.15
CA ASP A 74 10.11 2.57 17.28
C ASP A 74 8.74 2.57 17.99
N ARG A 75 8.37 3.68 18.64
CA ARG A 75 7.09 3.85 19.36
C ARG A 75 6.01 4.52 18.51
N ASP A 76 4.79 4.43 19.00
CA ASP A 76 3.65 5.13 18.44
C ASP A 76 3.76 6.64 18.71
N ALA A 77 3.57 7.44 17.67
CA ALA A 77 3.70 8.89 17.73
C ALA A 77 3.03 9.54 16.52
N GLY A 78 2.67 10.80 16.66
CA GLY A 78 2.25 11.64 15.53
C GLY A 78 2.86 13.02 15.67
N PHE A 79 3.08 13.69 14.54
CA PHE A 79 3.58 15.06 14.51
C PHE A 79 3.00 15.85 13.34
N ARG A 80 3.02 17.19 13.47
CA ARG A 80 2.88 18.14 12.37
C ARG A 80 4.04 19.13 12.45
N LEU A 81 4.93 19.11 11.47
CA LEU A 81 6.16 19.91 11.47
C LEU A 81 6.35 20.58 10.10
N ALA A 82 6.97 21.77 10.12
CA ALA A 82 7.38 22.43 8.90
C ALA A 82 8.64 21.72 8.34
N ALA A 83 8.70 21.57 7.02
CA ALA A 83 9.82 20.97 6.30
C ALA A 83 10.39 21.94 5.25
N LYS A 84 11.69 21.79 4.96
CA LYS A 84 12.38 22.59 3.92
C LYS A 84 11.67 22.45 2.58
N GLY A 85 11.58 23.56 1.85
CA GLY A 85 10.83 23.64 0.60
C GLY A 85 9.44 24.25 0.74
N GLY A 86 9.01 24.57 1.97
CA GLY A 86 7.73 25.23 2.24
C GLY A 86 6.58 24.23 2.34
N PHE A 87 6.77 23.17 3.12
CA PHE A 87 5.79 22.11 3.34
C PHE A 87 5.43 22.00 4.81
N TRP A 88 4.16 21.73 5.11
CA TRP A 88 3.73 21.22 6.41
C TRP A 88 3.54 19.71 6.30
N VAL A 89 4.29 18.96 7.08
CA VAL A 89 4.27 17.49 7.07
C VAL A 89 3.52 17.02 8.30
N THR A 90 2.46 16.25 8.10
CA THR A 90 1.75 15.54 9.17
C THR A 90 1.96 14.05 8.98
N ALA A 91 2.50 13.38 9.98
CA ALA A 91 2.66 11.94 9.96
C ALA A 91 2.27 11.31 11.29
N ARG A 92 1.77 10.08 11.23
CA ARG A 92 1.44 9.28 12.41
C ARG A 92 1.88 7.85 12.21
N ARG A 93 2.37 7.27 13.30
CA ARG A 93 2.77 5.88 13.46
C ARG A 93 1.96 5.28 14.60
N SER A 94 1.31 4.16 14.33
CA SER A 94 0.50 3.40 15.29
C SER A 94 0.81 1.91 15.12
N GLN A 95 0.95 1.17 16.22
CA GLN A 95 1.33 -0.25 16.24
C GLN A 95 2.57 -0.55 15.37
N GLY A 96 3.57 0.33 15.43
CA GLY A 96 4.82 0.18 14.67
C GLY A 96 4.70 0.42 13.16
N ARG A 97 3.58 0.98 12.66
CA ARG A 97 3.34 1.25 11.24
C ARG A 97 2.95 2.70 10.98
N VAL A 98 3.44 3.30 9.89
CA VAL A 98 3.03 4.65 9.48
C VAL A 98 1.63 4.59 8.86
N ASP A 99 0.63 5.09 9.59
CA ASP A 99 -0.80 5.03 9.24
C ASP A 99 -1.36 6.36 8.70
N LEU A 100 -0.57 7.44 8.78
CA LEU A 100 -0.85 8.71 8.12
C LEU A 100 0.44 9.32 7.60
N PHE A 101 0.41 9.76 6.34
CA PHE A 101 1.38 10.68 5.77
C PHE A 101 0.66 11.70 4.91
N GLN A 102 0.70 12.96 5.34
CA GLN A 102 0.10 14.09 4.66
C GLN A 102 1.11 15.23 4.51
N ILE A 103 1.05 15.90 3.36
CA ILE A 103 1.89 17.04 3.01
C ILE A 103 1.00 18.16 2.54
N GLU A 104 1.06 19.30 3.20
CA GLU A 104 0.44 20.54 2.75
C GLU A 104 1.52 21.43 2.14
N SER A 105 1.33 21.85 0.89
CA SER A 105 2.30 22.67 0.16
C SER A 105 1.98 24.15 0.34
N TYR A 106 2.83 24.87 1.05
CA TYR A 106 2.70 26.32 1.23
C TYR A 106 3.33 27.11 0.09
N ALA A 107 4.39 26.58 -0.52
CA ALA A 107 5.15 27.27 -1.56
C ALA A 107 4.87 26.77 -3.00
N GLY A 108 4.15 25.65 -3.17
CA GLY A 108 3.88 25.08 -4.50
C GLY A 108 5.13 24.53 -5.21
N LYS A 109 6.17 24.16 -4.46
CA LYS A 109 7.41 23.61 -5.02
C LYS A 109 7.32 22.11 -5.28
N GLU A 110 8.23 21.55 -6.05
CA GLU A 110 8.37 20.09 -6.11
C GLU A 110 8.65 19.52 -4.71
N CYS A 111 7.93 18.45 -4.35
CA CYS A 111 8.10 17.77 -3.09
C CYS A 111 8.87 16.47 -3.30
N VAL A 112 9.87 16.23 -2.45
CA VAL A 112 10.64 14.98 -2.43
C VAL A 112 10.52 14.35 -1.06
N VAL A 113 10.07 13.10 -1.00
CA VAL A 113 9.90 12.35 0.23
C VAL A 113 10.60 11.00 0.13
N SER A 114 11.06 10.45 1.24
CA SER A 114 11.45 9.04 1.35
C SER A 114 10.18 8.22 1.61
N ASP A 115 9.97 7.17 0.82
CA ASP A 115 8.85 6.24 0.90
C ASP A 115 8.97 5.40 2.18
N PRO A 116 8.18 5.66 3.23
CA PRO A 116 8.32 4.95 4.50
C PRO A 116 7.89 3.48 4.40
N TRP A 117 7.22 3.08 3.32
CA TRP A 117 6.79 1.69 3.10
C TRP A 117 7.72 0.89 2.21
N LEU A 118 8.65 1.56 1.51
CA LEU A 118 9.53 0.95 0.50
C LEU A 118 8.77 0.02 -0.47
N SER A 119 7.50 0.34 -0.73
CA SER A 119 6.56 -0.57 -1.38
C SER A 119 6.66 -0.52 -2.90
N GLY A 120 7.36 0.49 -3.44
CA GLY A 120 7.46 0.75 -4.87
C GLY A 120 6.19 1.30 -5.52
N GLU A 121 5.05 1.26 -4.82
CA GLU A 121 3.73 1.58 -5.38
C GLU A 121 2.95 2.63 -4.58
N THR A 122 3.61 3.34 -3.66
CA THR A 122 3.01 4.42 -2.86
C THR A 122 2.31 5.45 -3.76
N ALA A 123 1.02 5.66 -3.54
CA ALA A 123 0.20 6.60 -4.30
C ALA A 123 0.23 7.96 -3.60
N VAL A 124 0.37 9.04 -4.37
CA VAL A 124 0.19 10.42 -3.90
C VAL A 124 -1.16 10.90 -4.43
N VAL A 125 -2.04 11.32 -3.53
CA VAL A 125 -3.39 11.80 -3.86
C VAL A 125 -3.53 13.22 -3.35
N ARG A 126 -3.99 14.13 -4.21
CA ARG A 126 -4.30 15.50 -3.82
C ARG A 126 -5.71 15.53 -3.21
N LEU A 127 -5.89 16.08 -2.00
CA LEU A 127 -7.13 15.93 -1.22
C LEU A 127 -8.33 16.75 -1.71
N ASP A 128 -8.10 17.92 -2.31
CA ASP A 128 -9.18 18.79 -2.83
C ASP A 128 -9.78 18.23 -4.12
N THR A 129 -8.94 17.79 -5.07
CA THR A 129 -9.38 17.20 -6.33
C THR A 129 -9.59 15.69 -6.23
N ARG A 130 -9.02 15.07 -5.19
CA ARG A 130 -9.02 13.63 -4.95
C ARG A 130 -8.41 12.81 -6.09
N GLY A 131 -7.65 13.49 -6.95
CA GLY A 131 -6.95 12.91 -8.08
C GLY A 131 -5.55 12.43 -7.70
N ARG A 132 -5.12 11.35 -8.37
CA ARG A 132 -3.76 10.84 -8.24
C ARG A 132 -2.78 11.82 -8.89
N VAL A 133 -1.69 12.08 -8.19
CA VAL A 133 -0.60 12.93 -8.68
C VAL A 133 0.46 12.02 -9.32
N PRO A 134 0.98 12.35 -10.50
CA PRO A 134 2.13 11.66 -11.08
C PRO A 134 3.34 11.74 -10.14
N VAL A 135 4.04 10.62 -9.96
CA VAL A 135 5.20 10.51 -9.07
C VAL A 135 6.37 9.92 -9.83
N ILE A 136 7.52 10.59 -9.76
CA ILE A 136 8.81 10.05 -10.23
C ILE A 136 9.43 9.29 -9.05
N ARG A 137 9.82 8.04 -9.27
CA ARG A 137 10.41 7.19 -8.24
C ARG A 137 11.89 6.95 -8.51
N GLU A 138 12.71 7.18 -7.50
CA GLU A 138 14.15 6.95 -7.53
C GLU A 138 14.55 6.18 -6.26
N ARG A 139 14.66 4.85 -6.36
CA ARG A 139 14.90 3.95 -5.21
C ARG A 139 13.81 4.11 -4.12
N ASP A 140 14.18 4.68 -2.98
CA ASP A 140 13.30 4.96 -1.85
C ASP A 140 12.68 6.36 -1.91
N ARG A 141 12.95 7.16 -2.95
CA ARG A 141 12.49 8.55 -3.04
C ARG A 141 11.29 8.68 -3.99
N LEU A 142 10.31 9.48 -3.56
CA LEU A 142 9.15 9.88 -4.34
C LEU A 142 9.22 11.37 -4.59
N ARG A 143 9.20 11.78 -5.86
CA ARG A 143 9.22 13.17 -6.30
C ARG A 143 7.93 13.50 -7.03
N PHE A 144 7.27 14.59 -6.67
CA PHE A 144 6.03 15.00 -7.33
C PHE A 144 5.79 16.52 -7.25
N PRO A 145 5.16 17.12 -8.27
CA PRO A 145 4.84 18.53 -8.27
C PRO A 145 3.71 18.83 -7.27
N THR A 146 3.75 20.02 -6.66
CA THR A 146 2.69 20.48 -5.75
C THR A 146 2.13 21.84 -6.14
N GLN A 147 0.95 22.18 -5.64
CA GLN A 147 0.33 23.49 -5.79
C GLN A 147 0.22 24.17 -4.44
N LYS A 148 0.39 25.50 -4.43
CA LYS A 148 0.27 26.31 -3.21
C LYS A 148 -1.13 26.16 -2.59
N GLY A 149 -1.17 25.86 -1.30
CA GLY A 149 -2.38 25.61 -0.52
C GLY A 149 -2.94 24.19 -0.67
N ALA A 150 -2.40 23.35 -1.56
CA ALA A 150 -2.92 22.00 -1.77
C ALA A 150 -2.36 21.02 -0.73
N VAL A 151 -3.22 20.07 -0.36
CA VAL A 151 -2.87 18.98 0.58
C VAL A 151 -2.78 17.67 -0.18
N TYR A 152 -1.74 16.91 0.11
CA TYR A 152 -1.41 15.64 -0.51
C TYR A 152 -1.37 14.56 0.57
N VAL A 153 -1.97 13.40 0.30
CA VAL A 153 -1.88 12.22 1.16
C VAL A 153 -1.12 11.14 0.41
N LEU A 154 -0.15 10.54 1.09
CA LEU A 154 0.63 9.43 0.56
C LEU A 154 0.12 8.16 1.18
N SER A 155 -0.46 7.26 0.38
CA SER A 155 -0.94 5.96 0.85
C SER A 155 -0.11 4.84 0.23
N PRO A 156 0.22 3.76 0.96
CA PRO A 156 0.58 2.52 0.31
C PRO A 156 -0.59 2.15 -0.61
N GLY A 157 -0.29 1.93 -1.89
CA GLY A 157 -1.26 1.55 -2.92
C GLY A 157 -0.84 0.29 -3.67
N GLY A 158 0.23 -0.35 -3.20
CA GLY A 158 0.84 -1.53 -3.79
C GLY A 158 0.11 -2.81 -3.49
N ARG A 159 0.07 -3.70 -4.47
CA ARG A 159 -0.31 -5.11 -4.28
C ARG A 159 0.90 -5.95 -4.66
N LEU A 160 1.28 -6.89 -3.79
CA LEU A 160 2.48 -7.70 -4.04
C LEU A 160 2.32 -8.54 -5.32
N PRO A 161 3.19 -8.35 -6.34
CA PRO A 161 3.16 -9.16 -7.56
C PRO A 161 3.80 -10.54 -7.33
N LEU A 162 4.30 -10.82 -6.13
CA LEU A 162 4.95 -12.05 -5.73
C LEU A 162 4.53 -12.46 -4.33
N THR A 163 4.77 -13.73 -3.99
CA THR A 163 4.53 -14.24 -2.64
C THR A 163 5.80 -14.14 -1.81
N ILE A 164 5.72 -13.58 -0.61
CA ILE A 164 6.83 -13.56 0.33
C ILE A 164 6.73 -14.81 1.23
N PRO A 165 7.66 -15.77 1.13
CA PRO A 165 7.62 -16.98 1.94
C PRO A 165 7.90 -16.67 3.43
N ARG A 166 7.41 -17.54 4.34
CA ARG A 166 7.79 -17.47 5.77
C ARG A 166 9.17 -18.06 6.04
N SER A 167 9.54 -19.08 5.28
CA SER A 167 10.80 -19.80 5.44
C SER A 167 11.30 -20.33 4.09
N PRO A 168 12.60 -20.67 3.98
CA PRO A 168 13.16 -21.28 2.77
C PRO A 168 12.42 -22.55 2.34
N ALA A 169 11.86 -23.31 3.28
CA ALA A 169 11.08 -24.51 2.97
C ALA A 169 9.84 -24.24 2.10
N HIS A 170 9.37 -23.00 2.01
CA HIS A 170 8.22 -22.63 1.18
C HIS A 170 8.60 -22.45 -0.30
N LEU A 171 9.89 -22.32 -0.61
CA LEU A 171 10.39 -22.20 -1.97
C LEU A 171 10.53 -23.59 -2.63
N PRO A 172 10.57 -23.64 -3.96
CA PRO A 172 11.05 -24.84 -4.66
C PRO A 172 12.45 -25.22 -4.18
N ASP A 173 12.73 -26.51 -4.11
CA ASP A 173 14.07 -26.99 -3.76
C ASP A 173 15.07 -26.52 -4.83
N PHE A 174 16.12 -25.83 -4.36
CA PHE A 174 17.17 -25.32 -5.23
C PHE A 174 18.53 -25.64 -4.61
N GLN A 175 19.41 -26.22 -5.43
CA GLN A 175 20.78 -26.53 -5.04
C GLN A 175 21.72 -25.75 -5.96
N ASN A 176 22.54 -24.86 -5.37
CA ASN A 176 23.44 -23.99 -6.14
C ASN A 176 24.50 -24.76 -6.95
N SER A 177 24.78 -26.02 -6.60
CA SER A 177 25.71 -26.90 -7.31
C SER A 177 25.03 -27.77 -8.38
N ALA A 178 23.71 -27.67 -8.56
CA ALA A 178 22.99 -28.50 -9.49
C ALA A 178 23.37 -28.19 -10.94
N ARG A 179 23.80 -29.22 -11.68
CA ARG A 179 24.04 -29.14 -13.14
C ARG A 179 22.76 -29.28 -13.97
N ARG A 180 21.64 -29.63 -13.33
CA ARG A 180 20.32 -29.78 -13.94
C ARG A 180 19.26 -29.39 -12.93
N VAL A 181 18.29 -28.58 -13.35
CA VAL A 181 17.14 -28.17 -12.54
C VAL A 181 15.87 -28.68 -13.21
N ARG A 182 14.94 -29.24 -12.42
CA ARG A 182 13.60 -29.61 -12.88
C ARG A 182 12.62 -28.55 -12.40
N TYR A 183 11.91 -27.92 -13.32
CA TYR A 183 10.83 -26.99 -12.99
C TYR A 183 9.53 -27.77 -12.81
N GLY A 184 8.86 -27.54 -11.68
CA GLY A 184 7.50 -28.04 -11.46
C GLY A 184 6.47 -27.24 -12.24
N TYR A 185 5.22 -27.68 -12.25
CA TYR A 185 4.15 -26.89 -12.87
C TYR A 185 3.74 -25.70 -11.97
N LEU A 186 3.57 -25.94 -10.67
CA LEU A 186 3.12 -24.95 -9.70
C LEU A 186 4.29 -24.13 -9.12
N HIS A 187 4.12 -22.81 -9.07
CA HIS A 187 5.08 -21.84 -8.53
C HIS A 187 4.37 -20.72 -7.76
N GLY A 188 5.13 -19.97 -6.95
CA GLY A 188 4.60 -18.82 -6.20
C GLY A 188 3.43 -19.19 -5.29
N TYR A 189 2.38 -18.37 -5.26
CA TYR A 189 1.21 -18.63 -4.41
C TYR A 189 0.53 -19.96 -4.75
N LYS A 190 0.54 -20.38 -6.02
CA LYS A 190 -0.08 -21.64 -6.47
C LYS A 190 0.58 -22.86 -5.84
N LEU A 191 1.91 -22.83 -5.69
CA LEU A 191 2.69 -23.88 -5.02
C LEU A 191 2.46 -23.91 -3.50
N LEU A 192 2.33 -22.74 -2.89
CA LEU A 192 2.05 -22.65 -1.45
C LEU A 192 0.63 -23.14 -1.15
N ASP A 193 -0.34 -22.79 -2.00
CA ASP A 193 -1.73 -23.24 -1.89
C ASP A 193 -1.85 -24.76 -2.03
N SER A 194 -1.16 -25.37 -3.00
CA SER A 194 -1.18 -26.83 -3.16
C SER A 194 -0.54 -27.58 -1.99
N ARG A 195 0.32 -26.91 -1.22
CA ARG A 195 0.97 -27.47 -0.03
C ARG A 195 0.29 -27.06 1.28
N CYS A 196 -0.83 -26.34 1.22
CA CYS A 196 -1.52 -25.77 2.38
C CYS A 196 -0.58 -24.96 3.30
N ARG A 197 0.32 -24.16 2.72
CA ARG A 197 1.33 -23.37 3.47
C ARG A 197 1.01 -21.89 3.45
N GLU A 198 1.01 -21.28 4.62
CA GLU A 198 0.77 -19.86 4.78
C GLU A 198 2.01 -19.01 4.46
N PRO A 199 1.95 -18.06 3.50
CA PRO A 199 3.04 -17.13 3.26
C PRO A 199 3.21 -16.13 4.41
N ARG A 200 4.31 -15.38 4.40
CA ARG A 200 4.47 -14.21 5.27
C ARG A 200 3.62 -13.07 4.74
N PHE A 201 3.68 -12.86 3.43
CA PHE A 201 2.77 -11.99 2.70
C PHE A 201 2.34 -12.67 1.41
N ALA A 202 1.03 -12.71 1.19
CA ALA A 202 0.46 -13.39 0.04
C ALA A 202 0.64 -12.58 -1.25
N PHE A 203 0.57 -13.28 -2.37
CA PHE A 203 0.38 -12.62 -3.66
C PHE A 203 -0.91 -11.77 -3.63
N GLY A 204 -0.82 -10.56 -4.16
CA GLY A 204 -1.90 -9.57 -4.16
C GLY A 204 -2.09 -8.86 -2.82
N HIS A 205 -1.34 -9.21 -1.77
CA HIS A 205 -1.46 -8.52 -0.48
C HIS A 205 -0.97 -7.07 -0.58
N GLY A 206 -1.68 -6.16 0.09
CA GLY A 206 -1.35 -4.74 0.11
C GLY A 206 -2.10 -4.04 1.22
N LEU A 207 -1.42 -3.11 1.90
CA LEU A 207 -2.03 -2.25 2.90
C LEU A 207 -2.49 -0.94 2.23
N GLY A 208 -3.47 -0.30 2.84
CA GLY A 208 -3.96 1.02 2.47
C GLY A 208 -4.43 1.77 3.71
N TYR A 209 -4.68 3.06 3.57
CA TYR A 209 -5.17 3.93 4.65
C TYR A 209 -6.69 3.99 4.77
N THR A 210 -7.37 3.20 3.95
CA THR A 210 -8.81 3.02 4.01
C THR A 210 -9.11 1.54 3.86
N SER A 211 -10.29 1.14 4.30
CA SER A 211 -10.80 -0.22 4.16
C SER A 211 -11.69 -0.31 2.93
N PHE A 212 -11.63 -1.45 2.26
CA PHE A 212 -12.50 -1.76 1.14
C PHE A 212 -13.25 -3.05 1.42
N GLU A 213 -14.52 -3.05 1.06
CA GLU A 213 -15.36 -4.23 1.02
C GLU A 213 -15.69 -4.55 -0.43
N PHE A 214 -15.75 -5.84 -0.75
CA PHE A 214 -16.22 -6.32 -2.03
C PHE A 214 -17.51 -7.10 -1.81
N ALA A 215 -18.53 -6.78 -2.58
CA ALA A 215 -19.87 -7.36 -2.45
C ALA A 215 -20.47 -7.69 -3.82
N ASN A 216 -21.62 -8.35 -3.81
CA ASN A 216 -22.48 -8.54 -4.98
C ASN A 216 -21.75 -9.12 -6.21
N LEU A 217 -20.94 -10.16 -6.00
CA LEU A 217 -20.39 -10.92 -7.13
C LEU A 217 -21.55 -11.56 -7.92
N GLN A 218 -21.64 -11.22 -9.20
CA GLN A 218 -22.66 -11.71 -10.10
C GLN A 218 -22.00 -12.15 -11.40
N LEU A 219 -22.37 -13.34 -11.87
CA LEU A 219 -22.11 -13.76 -13.25
C LEU A 219 -23.32 -13.41 -14.11
N ASP A 220 -23.07 -13.09 -15.37
CA ASP A 220 -24.17 -12.88 -16.34
C ASP A 220 -24.88 -14.20 -16.69
N LYS A 221 -24.18 -15.34 -16.62
CA LYS A 221 -24.72 -16.69 -16.85
C LYS A 221 -24.10 -17.71 -15.90
N LYS A 222 -24.66 -18.92 -15.87
CA LYS A 222 -24.12 -20.08 -15.11
C LYS A 222 -23.56 -21.18 -16.00
N GLU A 223 -23.88 -21.12 -17.27
CA GLU A 223 -23.47 -22.08 -18.29
C GLU A 223 -23.02 -21.28 -19.51
N TYR A 224 -21.85 -21.62 -20.04
CA TYR A 224 -21.24 -20.96 -21.19
C TYR A 224 -20.77 -22.00 -22.19
N ARG A 225 -20.77 -21.63 -23.47
CA ARG A 225 -20.11 -22.42 -24.51
C ARG A 225 -18.58 -22.26 -24.43
N PRO A 226 -17.79 -23.18 -25.00
CA PRO A 226 -16.33 -23.12 -24.91
C PRO A 226 -15.70 -21.89 -25.58
N ASP A 227 -16.42 -21.23 -26.47
CA ASP A 227 -16.01 -20.03 -27.22
C ASP A 227 -16.71 -18.74 -26.72
N GLU A 228 -17.54 -18.83 -25.69
CA GLU A 228 -18.34 -17.72 -25.20
C GLU A 228 -17.68 -16.97 -24.04
N PRO A 229 -17.44 -15.64 -24.16
CA PRO A 229 -16.86 -14.83 -23.08
C PRO A 229 -17.65 -14.90 -21.78
N ILE A 230 -16.92 -14.95 -20.66
CA ILE A 230 -17.53 -15.08 -19.32
C ILE A 230 -17.56 -13.71 -18.65
N GLY A 231 -18.76 -13.17 -18.45
CA GLY A 231 -18.98 -11.89 -17.80
C GLY A 231 -19.24 -12.04 -16.31
N PHE A 232 -18.57 -11.21 -15.50
CA PHE A 232 -18.93 -11.04 -14.09
C PHE A 232 -18.72 -9.61 -13.61
N SER A 233 -19.48 -9.24 -12.58
CA SER A 233 -19.37 -7.96 -11.92
C SER A 233 -19.34 -8.12 -10.41
N LEU A 234 -18.72 -7.15 -9.73
CA LEU A 234 -18.79 -7.00 -8.28
C LEU A 234 -18.80 -5.53 -7.91
N ASP A 235 -19.27 -5.25 -6.70
CA ASP A 235 -19.20 -3.92 -6.11
C ASP A 235 -17.94 -3.78 -5.28
N ALA A 236 -17.23 -2.67 -5.48
CA ALA A 236 -16.16 -2.22 -4.61
C ALA A 236 -16.64 -1.02 -3.79
N VAL A 237 -16.59 -1.14 -2.47
CA VAL A 237 -17.05 -0.13 -1.52
C VAL A 237 -15.88 0.35 -0.69
N ASN A 238 -15.68 1.66 -0.61
CA ASN A 238 -14.74 2.23 0.35
C ASN A 238 -15.45 2.46 1.69
N THR A 239 -15.17 1.58 2.65
CA THR A 239 -15.80 1.60 3.98
C THR A 239 -15.06 2.47 5.00
N GLY A 240 -13.89 3.02 4.63
CA GLY A 240 -13.11 3.86 5.52
C GLY A 240 -13.34 5.36 5.31
N ALA A 241 -12.66 6.16 6.14
CA ALA A 241 -12.82 7.61 6.18
C ALA A 241 -11.93 8.38 5.18
N ARG A 242 -11.16 7.68 4.33
CA ARG A 242 -10.20 8.30 3.41
C ARG A 242 -10.40 7.77 2.00
N ALA A 243 -10.13 8.62 0.99
CA ALA A 243 -10.05 8.15 -0.39
C ALA A 243 -8.89 7.15 -0.55
N GLY A 244 -9.02 6.19 -1.46
CA GLY A 244 -7.96 5.23 -1.73
C GLY A 244 -8.23 4.35 -2.95
N ASP A 245 -7.26 3.50 -3.29
CA ASP A 245 -7.34 2.57 -4.40
C ASP A 245 -7.75 1.17 -3.93
N ALA A 246 -8.93 0.72 -4.37
CA ALA A 246 -9.34 -0.67 -4.27
C ALA A 246 -8.75 -1.46 -5.46
N VAL A 247 -8.28 -2.68 -5.19
CA VAL A 247 -7.79 -3.60 -6.23
C VAL A 247 -8.46 -4.97 -6.03
N PRO A 248 -9.73 -5.13 -6.45
CA PRO A 248 -10.34 -6.45 -6.47
C PRO A 248 -9.61 -7.37 -7.44
N GLN A 249 -9.37 -8.59 -6.99
CA GLN A 249 -8.70 -9.65 -7.72
C GLN A 249 -9.66 -10.83 -7.88
N ILE A 250 -9.66 -11.41 -9.07
CA ILE A 250 -10.56 -12.48 -9.47
C ILE A 250 -9.73 -13.71 -9.80
N TYR A 251 -10.04 -14.79 -9.11
CA TYR A 251 -9.36 -16.07 -9.26
C TYR A 251 -10.33 -17.15 -9.72
N ILE A 252 -9.85 -18.06 -10.57
CA ILE A 252 -10.60 -19.22 -11.04
C ILE A 252 -10.00 -20.49 -10.47
N GLY A 253 -10.84 -21.35 -9.88
CA GLY A 253 -10.50 -22.72 -9.46
C GLY A 253 -11.11 -23.76 -10.40
N TYR A 254 -10.39 -24.87 -10.59
CA TYR A 254 -10.68 -25.89 -11.61
C TYR A 254 -11.21 -27.17 -10.98
N ARG A 255 -12.40 -27.11 -10.35
CA ARG A 255 -12.94 -28.24 -9.58
C ARG A 255 -13.33 -29.39 -10.51
N GLY A 256 -12.68 -30.54 -10.32
CA GLY A 256 -12.92 -31.75 -11.12
C GLY A 256 -12.09 -31.84 -12.40
N SER A 257 -11.09 -30.98 -12.58
CA SER A 257 -10.07 -31.12 -13.63
C SER A 257 -9.41 -32.50 -13.59
N LYS A 258 -9.17 -33.09 -14.77
CA LYS A 258 -8.46 -34.37 -14.91
C LYS A 258 -6.94 -34.21 -14.86
N VAL A 259 -6.46 -32.99 -15.02
CA VAL A 259 -5.02 -32.65 -14.97
C VAL A 259 -4.68 -31.86 -13.71
N GLU A 260 -3.39 -31.79 -13.37
CA GLU A 260 -2.91 -30.93 -12.30
C GLU A 260 -3.22 -29.46 -12.63
N ARG A 261 -3.94 -28.77 -11.73
CA ARG A 261 -4.29 -27.35 -11.86
C ARG A 261 -4.03 -26.61 -10.55
N PRO A 262 -3.76 -25.30 -10.60
CA PRO A 262 -3.75 -24.48 -9.40
C PRO A 262 -5.10 -24.56 -8.68
N LEU A 263 -5.09 -24.55 -7.34
CA LEU A 263 -6.31 -24.49 -6.53
C LEU A 263 -7.19 -23.29 -6.94
N ARG A 264 -6.53 -22.16 -7.21
CA ARG A 264 -7.10 -20.93 -7.73
C ARG A 264 -6.03 -20.19 -8.52
N GLU A 265 -6.41 -19.50 -9.59
CA GLU A 265 -5.50 -18.77 -10.46
C GLU A 265 -6.06 -17.38 -10.79
N LEU A 266 -5.27 -16.34 -10.60
CA LEU A 266 -5.64 -14.96 -10.94
C LEU A 266 -5.92 -14.89 -12.44
N LYS A 267 -7.11 -14.40 -12.79
CA LYS A 267 -7.54 -14.19 -14.18
C LYS A 267 -7.88 -12.74 -14.51
N ALA A 268 -8.35 -11.98 -13.53
CA ALA A 268 -8.64 -10.57 -13.73
C ALA A 268 -8.39 -9.78 -12.45
N PHE A 269 -8.10 -8.49 -12.62
CA PHE A 269 -8.07 -7.50 -11.56
C PHE A 269 -8.34 -6.13 -12.15
N ALA A 270 -8.83 -5.20 -11.33
CA ALA A 270 -8.99 -3.81 -11.72
C ALA A 270 -8.50 -2.92 -10.58
N ARG A 271 -8.02 -1.72 -10.90
CA ARG A 271 -7.71 -0.69 -9.91
C ARG A 271 -8.74 0.41 -10.02
N VAL A 272 -9.37 0.76 -8.90
CA VAL A 272 -10.37 1.82 -8.84
C VAL A 272 -10.09 2.73 -7.64
N THR A 273 -10.05 4.03 -7.88
CA THR A 273 -10.01 5.02 -6.80
C THR A 273 -11.44 5.33 -6.35
N LEU A 274 -11.69 5.21 -5.05
CA LEU A 274 -13.00 5.42 -4.43
C LEU A 274 -12.93 6.44 -3.31
N GLN A 275 -13.94 7.29 -3.22
CA GLN A 275 -14.16 8.21 -2.11
C GLN A 275 -14.70 7.50 -0.87
N PRO A 276 -14.55 8.07 0.34
CA PRO A 276 -15.20 7.53 1.54
C PRO A 276 -16.70 7.30 1.30
N GLY A 277 -17.18 6.08 1.54
CA GLY A 277 -18.57 5.67 1.30
C GLY A 277 -18.94 5.47 -0.17
N GLU A 278 -18.06 5.72 -1.12
CA GLU A 278 -18.34 5.49 -2.54
C GLU A 278 -18.38 3.98 -2.83
N THR A 279 -19.40 3.60 -3.59
CA THR A 279 -19.54 2.27 -4.18
C THR A 279 -19.40 2.39 -5.69
N ARG A 280 -18.60 1.50 -6.30
CA ARG A 280 -18.53 1.37 -7.75
C ARG A 280 -18.64 -0.10 -8.16
N THR A 281 -19.58 -0.38 -9.06
CA THR A 281 -19.67 -1.67 -9.73
C THR A 281 -18.60 -1.78 -10.79
N LEU A 282 -17.77 -2.82 -10.70
CA LEU A 282 -16.75 -3.15 -11.66
C LEU A 282 -17.20 -4.35 -12.48
N ARG A 283 -16.98 -4.28 -13.80
CA ARG A 283 -17.31 -5.34 -14.74
C ARG A 283 -16.03 -5.91 -15.33
N PHE A 284 -16.03 -7.21 -15.50
CA PHE A 284 -14.91 -7.98 -16.04
C PHE A 284 -15.44 -8.95 -17.08
N THR A 285 -14.60 -9.21 -18.07
CA THR A 285 -14.85 -10.22 -19.09
C THR A 285 -13.61 -11.09 -19.16
N LEU A 286 -13.81 -12.40 -19.06
CA LEU A 286 -12.78 -13.40 -19.20
C LEU A 286 -12.86 -14.04 -20.59
N ASP A 287 -11.72 -14.14 -21.27
CA ASP A 287 -11.63 -14.90 -22.51
C ASP A 287 -11.72 -16.40 -22.17
N PRO A 288 -12.55 -17.20 -22.85
CA PRO A 288 -12.64 -18.63 -22.57
C PRO A 288 -11.30 -19.36 -22.67
N LEU A 289 -10.39 -18.91 -23.53
CA LEU A 289 -9.05 -19.47 -23.67
C LEU A 289 -8.22 -19.29 -22.39
N ASP A 290 -8.54 -18.31 -21.54
CA ASP A 290 -7.92 -18.17 -20.22
C ASP A 290 -8.24 -19.36 -19.30
N LEU A 291 -9.31 -20.12 -19.57
CA LEU A 291 -9.64 -21.34 -18.82
C LEU A 291 -8.88 -22.57 -19.32
N ALA A 292 -8.22 -22.48 -20.48
CA ALA A 292 -7.61 -23.62 -21.11
C ALA A 292 -6.37 -24.12 -20.32
N TYR A 293 -6.03 -25.38 -20.57
CA TYR A 293 -4.71 -25.92 -20.28
C TYR A 293 -4.10 -26.46 -21.57
N TYR A 294 -2.77 -26.51 -21.63
CA TYR A 294 -2.09 -27.10 -22.77
C TYR A 294 -2.05 -28.62 -22.62
N ASN A 295 -2.77 -29.33 -23.49
CA ASN A 295 -2.74 -30.78 -23.54
C ASN A 295 -1.50 -31.23 -24.33
N THR A 296 -0.53 -31.85 -23.65
CA THR A 296 0.75 -32.24 -24.24
C THR A 296 0.63 -33.39 -25.24
N ASP A 297 -0.35 -34.28 -25.06
CA ASP A 297 -0.56 -35.44 -25.93
C ASP A 297 -1.16 -35.00 -27.27
N GLN A 298 -2.17 -34.12 -27.20
CA GLN A 298 -2.85 -33.56 -28.37
C GLN A 298 -2.15 -32.33 -28.95
N LYS A 299 -1.14 -31.78 -28.27
CA LYS A 299 -0.38 -30.57 -28.63
C LYS A 299 -1.25 -29.33 -28.90
N ARG A 300 -2.34 -29.18 -28.15
CA ARG A 300 -3.30 -28.07 -28.30
C ARG A 300 -3.84 -27.58 -26.96
N TRP A 301 -4.35 -26.36 -26.95
CA TRP A 301 -5.14 -25.84 -25.84
C TRP A 301 -6.47 -26.58 -25.73
N HIS A 302 -6.85 -26.95 -24.53
CA HIS A 302 -8.09 -27.65 -24.24
C HIS A 302 -8.80 -26.98 -23.07
N ILE A 303 -10.10 -26.73 -23.22
CA ILE A 303 -11.00 -26.23 -22.18
C ILE A 303 -11.80 -27.44 -21.71
N GLU A 304 -11.84 -27.67 -20.40
CA GLU A 304 -12.54 -28.81 -19.82
C GLU A 304 -14.01 -28.48 -19.54
N GLU A 305 -14.89 -29.46 -19.76
CA GLU A 305 -16.30 -29.39 -19.37
C GLU A 305 -16.48 -29.70 -17.88
N ILE A 306 -16.05 -28.76 -17.05
CA ILE A 306 -16.07 -28.90 -15.59
C ILE A 306 -16.77 -27.71 -14.93
N VAL A 307 -16.93 -27.80 -13.61
CA VAL A 307 -17.39 -26.68 -12.81
C VAL A 307 -16.19 -25.82 -12.43
N TYR A 308 -16.20 -24.59 -12.93
CA TYR A 308 -15.23 -23.56 -12.57
C TYR A 308 -15.74 -22.78 -11.36
N GLN A 309 -14.85 -22.54 -10.40
CA GLN A 309 -15.15 -21.75 -9.20
C GLN A 309 -14.57 -20.35 -9.35
N VAL A 310 -15.39 -19.33 -9.12
CA VAL A 310 -14.95 -17.93 -9.08
C VAL A 310 -14.70 -17.55 -7.63
N PHE A 311 -13.55 -16.96 -7.35
CA PHE A 311 -13.22 -16.35 -6.07
C PHE A 311 -12.87 -14.88 -6.30
N ALA A 312 -13.41 -13.97 -5.50
CA ALA A 312 -13.10 -12.56 -5.62
C ALA A 312 -12.80 -11.93 -4.25
N GLY A 313 -11.82 -11.02 -4.24
CA GLY A 313 -11.41 -10.34 -3.02
C GLY A 313 -10.12 -9.54 -3.12
N ALA A 314 -9.46 -9.33 -1.98
CA ALA A 314 -8.36 -8.37 -1.82
C ALA A 314 -6.96 -8.97 -2.03
N SER A 315 -6.82 -10.29 -1.93
CA SER A 315 -5.56 -11.01 -2.11
C SER A 315 -5.80 -12.49 -2.47
N SER A 316 -4.74 -13.22 -2.80
CA SER A 316 -4.82 -14.67 -3.09
C SER A 316 -5.24 -15.55 -1.89
N ARG A 317 -5.21 -15.05 -0.65
CA ARG A 317 -5.55 -15.88 0.53
C ARG A 317 -7.02 -16.14 0.63
N GLU A 318 -7.37 -17.32 1.14
CA GLU A 318 -8.78 -17.70 1.33
C GLU A 318 -9.55 -16.74 2.22
N ALA A 319 -8.94 -16.28 3.31
CA ALA A 319 -9.53 -15.31 4.21
C ALA A 319 -9.80 -13.94 3.54
N ASP A 320 -9.06 -13.62 2.46
CA ASP A 320 -9.19 -12.37 1.72
C ASP A 320 -10.08 -12.51 0.47
N LEU A 321 -10.69 -13.68 0.26
CA LEU A 321 -11.56 -14.02 -0.88
C LEU A 321 -12.99 -14.35 -0.39
N PRO A 322 -13.72 -13.36 0.15
CA PRO A 322 -15.04 -13.59 0.74
C PRO A 322 -16.12 -13.94 -0.29
N LEU A 323 -15.95 -13.52 -1.54
CA LEU A 323 -16.94 -13.74 -2.59
C LEU A 323 -16.63 -15.01 -3.36
N ARG A 324 -17.66 -15.84 -3.54
CA ARG A 324 -17.57 -17.10 -4.27
C ARG A 324 -18.77 -17.30 -5.16
N ASP A 325 -18.52 -17.82 -6.34
CA ASP A 325 -19.57 -18.28 -7.24
C ASP A 325 -19.03 -19.42 -8.12
N LYS A 326 -19.84 -19.95 -9.03
CA LYS A 326 -19.45 -21.03 -9.94
C LYS A 326 -20.21 -20.93 -11.25
N PHE A 327 -19.58 -21.44 -12.30
CA PHE A 327 -20.19 -21.67 -13.61
C PHE A 327 -19.68 -22.98 -14.19
N ARG A 328 -20.30 -23.42 -15.28
CA ARG A 328 -19.89 -24.60 -16.04
C ARG A 328 -19.65 -24.21 -17.49
N ILE A 329 -18.62 -24.80 -18.09
CA ILE A 329 -18.49 -24.85 -19.55
C ILE A 329 -19.24 -26.10 -20.02
N MET A 330 -20.19 -25.91 -20.93
CA MET A 330 -20.92 -26.99 -21.57
C MET A 330 -20.22 -27.35 -22.88
N GLY A 331 -19.98 -28.64 -23.11
CA GLY A 331 -19.51 -29.14 -24.39
C GLY A 331 -20.50 -28.92 -25.51
N GLU A 332 -20.03 -29.12 -26.74
CA GLU A 332 -20.91 -29.38 -27.88
C GLU A 332 -21.52 -30.78 -27.82
#